data_AF-A0A2N9JJY5-F1
#
_entry.id   AF-A0A2N9JJY5-F1
#
_cell.length_a   1.000
_cell.length_b   1.000
_cell.length_c   1.000
_cell.angle_alpha   90.00
_cell.angle_beta   90.00
_cell.angle_gamma   90.00
#
_symmetry.space_group_name_H-M   'P 1'
#
loop_
_entity.id
_entity.type
_entity.pdbx_description
1 polymer ?
#
loop_
_entity_poly.entity_id
_entity_poly.type
_entity_poly.pdbx_seq_one_letter_code
_entity_poly.pdbx_strand_id
1 'polypeptide(L)'
;MNPFCTNACSWPDGGGRPPIFCSQTCRRAYARERASLLAQVRWLERYLAVDQVLGRAAAPITQRLSQARWQLARYPDLTQTSEGD
;
A
#
# COMPACT_ATOMS: atom_id res chain seq x y z
N MET A 1 7.21 -4.86 4.10
CA MET A 1 6.69 -6.10 4.71
C MET A 1 5.28 -6.33 4.16
N ASN A 2 5.00 -7.46 3.50
CA ASN A 2 3.61 -7.82 3.18
C ASN A 2 2.95 -8.21 4.52
N PRO A 3 1.87 -7.55 4.97
CA PRO A 3 1.24 -7.89 6.25
C PRO A 3 0.64 -9.30 6.29
N PHE A 4 0.49 -9.97 5.13
CA PHE A 4 0.05 -11.36 5.04
C PHE A 4 1.21 -12.37 4.98
N CYS A 5 2.46 -11.90 4.90
CA CYS A 5 3.62 -12.79 4.93
C CYS A 5 4.14 -12.90 6.36
N THR A 6 4.08 -14.10 6.92
CA THR A 6 4.63 -14.43 8.24
C THR A 6 6.07 -14.94 8.17
N ASN A 7 6.63 -15.12 6.97
CA ASN A 7 8.01 -15.60 6.81
C ASN A 7 9.00 -14.51 7.20
N ALA A 8 9.90 -14.85 8.13
CA ALA A 8 11.04 -14.02 8.47
C ALA A 8 11.97 -13.90 7.24
N CYS A 9 12.44 -12.69 6.96
CA CYS A 9 13.52 -12.50 5.99
C CYS A 9 14.83 -12.89 6.69
N SER A 10 15.42 -14.00 6.26
CA SER A 10 16.70 -14.48 6.80
C SER A 10 17.83 -13.48 6.50
N TRP A 11 18.76 -13.35 7.44
CA TRP A 11 20.01 -12.63 7.20
C TRP A 11 20.87 -13.41 6.20
N PRO A 12 21.52 -12.75 5.23
CA PRO A 12 22.43 -13.41 4.30
C PRO A 12 23.73 -13.83 5.01
N ASP A 13 24.25 -15.02 4.64
CA ASP A 13 25.43 -15.63 5.28
C ASP A 13 26.74 -14.82 5.15
N GLY A 14 26.78 -13.82 4.25
CA GLY A 14 27.93 -12.93 4.03
C GLY A 14 27.86 -11.58 4.75
N GLY A 15 26.85 -11.35 5.60
CA GLY A 15 26.58 -10.04 6.19
C GLY A 15 25.84 -9.07 5.25
N GLY A 16 25.31 -7.98 5.80
CA GLY A 16 24.47 -7.00 5.09
C GLY A 16 23.03 -6.96 5.59
N ARG A 17 22.24 -5.98 5.13
CA ARG A 17 20.83 -5.82 5.55
C ARG A 17 19.97 -6.94 4.95
N PRO A 18 19.03 -7.54 5.70
CA PRO A 18 18.13 -8.54 5.16
C PRO A 18 17.26 -7.90 4.07
N PRO A 19 16.87 -8.66 3.04
CA PRO A 19 15.99 -8.15 2.01
C PRO A 19 14.65 -7.75 2.61
N ILE A 20 14.04 -6.67 2.07
CA ILE A 20 12.72 -6.17 2.52
C ILE A 20 11.61 -7.23 2.29
N PHE A 21 11.84 -8.17 1.37
CA PHE A 21 10.91 -9.22 1.00
C PHE A 21 11.54 -10.60 1.07
N CYS A 22 10.76 -11.56 1.56
CA CYS A 22 11.11 -12.96 1.67
C CYS A 22 11.40 -13.64 0.32
N SER A 23 10.81 -13.12 -0.76
CA SER A 23 10.80 -13.72 -2.09
C SER A 23 10.31 -12.71 -3.14
N GLN A 24 10.53 -13.04 -4.43
CA GLN A 24 9.94 -12.28 -5.53
C GLN A 24 8.39 -12.33 -5.50
N THR A 25 7.80 -13.42 -5.03
CA THR A 25 6.35 -13.55 -4.85
C THR A 25 5.85 -12.59 -3.76
N CYS A 26 6.54 -12.51 -2.62
CA CYS A 26 6.29 -11.53 -1.55
C CYS A 26 6.30 -10.09 -2.09
N ARG A 27 7.30 -9.75 -2.92
CA ARG A 27 7.42 -8.43 -3.57
C ARG A 27 6.27 -8.15 -4.55
N ARG A 28 5.91 -9.11 -5.39
CA ARG A 28 4.80 -8.98 -6.36
C ARG A 28 3.45 -8.82 -5.65
N ALA A 29 3.20 -9.59 -4.59
CA ALA A 29 1.98 -9.48 -3.79
C ALA A 29 1.86 -8.08 -3.16
N TYR A 30 2.94 -7.58 -2.55
CA TYR A 30 2.99 -6.23 -2.01
C TYR A 30 2.71 -5.15 -3.08
N ALA A 31 3.37 -5.26 -4.24
CA ALA A 31 3.18 -4.30 -5.33
C ALA A 31 1.74 -4.30 -5.87
N ARG A 32 1.12 -5.48 -5.99
CA ARG A 32 -0.28 -5.62 -6.41
C ARG A 32 -1.23 -4.98 -5.40
N GLU A 33 -1.06 -5.27 -4.11
CA GLU A 33 -1.90 -4.73 -3.05
C GLU A 33 -1.81 -3.20 -3.01
N ARG A 34 -0.58 -2.66 -3.05
CA ARG A 34 -0.35 -1.22 -3.12
C ARG A 34 -1.02 -0.59 -4.35
N ALA A 35 -0.89 -1.22 -5.52
CA ALA A 35 -1.52 -0.73 -6.75
C ALA A 35 -3.06 -0.74 -6.66
N SER A 36 -3.63 -1.77 -6.03
CA SER A 36 -5.07 -1.88 -5.77
C SER A 36 -5.56 -0.77 -4.85
N LEU A 37 -4.88 -0.54 -3.72
CA LEU A 37 -5.20 0.54 -2.78
C LEU A 37 -5.10 1.92 -3.44
N LEU A 38 -4.06 2.17 -4.23
CA LEU A 38 -3.90 3.40 -5.01
C LEU A 38 -5.03 3.60 -6.01
N ALA A 39 -5.43 2.55 -6.72
CA ALA A 39 -6.56 2.61 -7.65
C ALA A 39 -7.87 2.91 -6.92
N GLN A 40 -8.08 2.31 -5.75
CA GLN A 40 -9.26 2.55 -4.91
C GLN A 40 -9.30 4.00 -4.39
N VAL A 41 -8.18 4.54 -3.88
CA VAL A 41 -8.08 5.94 -3.45
C VAL A 41 -8.43 6.89 -4.60
N ARG A 42 -7.80 6.72 -5.78
CA ARG A 42 -8.08 7.55 -6.97
C ARG A 42 -9.52 7.42 -7.45
N TRP A 43 -10.12 6.25 -7.33
CA TRP A 43 -11.51 6.05 -7.71
C TRP A 43 -12.46 6.77 -6.74
N LEU A 44 -12.25 6.62 -5.43
CA LEU A 44 -13.06 7.29 -4.40
C LEU A 44 -12.92 8.81 -4.47
N GLU A 45 -11.71 9.33 -4.71
CA GLU A 45 -11.46 10.77 -4.90
C GLU A 45 -12.19 11.32 -6.12
N ARG A 46 -12.12 10.63 -7.26
CA ARG A 46 -12.87 11.02 -8.46
C ARG A 46 -14.37 10.93 -8.24
N TYR A 47 -14.83 9.90 -7.54
CA TYR A 47 -16.25 9.75 -7.23
C TYR A 47 -16.76 10.93 -6.39
N LEU A 48 -16.03 11.32 -5.35
CA LEU A 48 -16.35 12.51 -4.53
C LEU A 48 -16.21 13.84 -5.28
N ALA A 49 -15.40 13.90 -6.34
CA ALA A 49 -15.18 15.12 -7.12
C ALA A 49 -16.20 15.31 -8.25
N VAL A 50 -16.65 14.23 -8.88
CA VAL A 50 -17.61 14.25 -10.01
C VAL A 50 -19.03 14.28 -9.49
N ASP A 51 -19.31 13.47 -8.48
CA ASP A 51 -20.63 13.38 -7.90
C ASP A 51 -20.71 14.53 -6.88
N GLN A 52 -21.59 15.51 -7.08
CA GLN A 52 -22.03 16.41 -6.03
C GLN A 52 -22.78 15.54 -5.01
N VAL A 53 -22.08 14.67 -4.28
CA VAL A 53 -22.69 13.77 -3.31
C VAL A 53 -23.19 14.64 -2.18
N LEU A 54 -24.44 15.08 -2.30
CA LEU A 54 -25.08 15.95 -1.34
C LEU A 54 -25.45 15.12 -0.10
N GLY A 55 -24.90 15.48 1.05
CA GLY A 55 -25.36 15.00 2.35
C GLY A 55 -24.89 13.57 2.72
N ARG A 56 -25.82 12.72 3.17
CA ARG A 56 -25.52 11.47 3.91
C ARG A 56 -24.78 10.41 3.09
N ALA A 57 -24.85 10.46 1.75
CA ALA A 57 -24.15 9.50 0.89
C ALA A 57 -22.63 9.76 0.81
N ALA A 58 -22.16 10.97 1.14
CA ALA A 58 -20.73 11.29 1.11
C ALA A 58 -19.98 10.70 2.32
N ALA A 59 -20.64 10.59 3.47
CA ALA A 59 -20.05 10.08 4.70
C ALA A 59 -19.44 8.66 4.57
N PRO A 60 -20.15 7.63 4.06
CA PRO A 60 -19.57 6.30 3.92
C PRO A 60 -18.41 6.26 2.90
N ILE A 61 -18.48 7.07 1.83
CA ILE A 61 -17.42 7.15 0.82
C ILE A 61 -16.16 7.80 1.40
N THR A 62 -16.32 8.91 2.12
CA THR A 62 -15.21 9.58 2.83
C THR A 62 -14.59 8.67 3.88
N GLN A 63 -15.40 7.90 4.61
CA GLN A 63 -14.90 6.91 5.56
C GLN A 63 -14.08 5.83 4.84
N ARG A 64 -14.58 5.30 3.71
CA ARG A 64 -13.86 4.32 2.87
C ARG A 64 -12.54 4.90 2.34
N LEU A 65 -12.52 6.16 1.93
CA LEU A 65 -11.32 6.85 1.46
C LEU A 65 -10.28 6.99 2.57
N SER A 66 -10.70 7.40 3.78
CA SER A 66 -9.83 7.47 4.94
C SER A 66 -9.23 6.11 5.31
N GLN A 67 -10.03 5.05 5.27
CA GLN A 67 -9.56 3.67 5.50
C GLN A 67 -8.53 3.24 4.44
N ALA A 68 -8.82 3.46 3.16
CA ALA A 68 -7.90 3.12 2.07
C ALA A 68 -6.58 3.88 2.16
N ARG A 69 -6.61 5.18 2.52
CA ARG A 69 -5.41 5.98 2.77
C ARG A 69 -4.61 5.47 3.96
N TRP A 70 -5.27 5.14 5.06
CA TRP A 70 -4.61 4.57 6.24
C TRP A 70 -3.96 3.22 5.92
N GLN A 71 -4.62 2.35 5.16
CA GLN A 71 -4.03 1.09 4.69
C GLN A 71 -2.83 1.36 3.79
N LEU A 72 -2.95 2.26 2.80
CA LEU A 72 -1.88 2.60 1.87
C LEU A 72 -0.63 3.16 2.57
N ALA A 73 -0.79 3.89 3.68
CA ALA A 73 0.33 4.38 4.48
C ALA A 73 1.24 3.25 5.01
N ARG A 74 0.71 2.02 5.15
CA ARG A 74 1.47 0.82 5.53
C ARG A 74 2.19 0.16 4.35
N TYR A 75 1.95 0.63 3.12
CA TYR A 75 2.59 0.18 1.88
C TYR A 75 3.36 1.35 1.24
N PRO A 76 4.46 1.82 1.85
CA PRO A 76 5.28 2.89 1.30
C PRO A 76 5.81 2.57 -0.10
N ASP A 77 6.15 3.62 -0.85
CA ASP A 77 6.85 3.42 -2.12
C ASP A 77 8.28 2.95 -1.85
N LEU A 78 8.58 1.72 -2.25
CA LEU A 78 9.91 1.14 -2.08
C LEU A 78 10.82 1.40 -3.28
N THR A 79 10.31 2.05 -4.33
CA THR A 79 11.14 2.49 -5.48
C THR A 79 11.98 3.73 -5.16
N GLN A 80 11.65 4.44 -4.08
CA GLN A 80 12.35 5.65 -3.63
C GLN A 80 13.37 5.37 -2.50
N THR A 81 13.52 4.12 -2.04
CA THR A 81 14.38 3.76 -0.89
C THR A 81 15.80 3.36 -1.31
N SER A 82 16.24 3.67 -2.53
CA SER A 82 17.53 3.22 -3.08
C SER A 82 18.52 4.34 -3.43
N GLU A 83 18.40 5.53 -2.84
CA GLU A 83 19.44 6.57 -2.90
C GLU A 83 19.74 7.07 -1.48
N GLY A 84 20.80 6.52 -0.87
CA GLY A 84 21.27 6.96 0.45
C GLY A 84 21.95 5.86 1.26
N ASP A 85 23.05 5.31 0.73
CA ASP A 85 24.25 4.88 1.49
C ASP A 85 25.33 4.47 0.48
#